data_AF-A0AAU9NEJ1-F1
#
_entry.id   AF-A0AAU9NEJ1-F1
#
_cell.length_a   1.000
_cell.length_b   1.000
_cell.length_c   1.000
_cell.angle_alpha   90.00
_cell.angle_beta   90.00
_cell.angle_gamma   90.00
#
_symmetry.space_group_name_H-M   'P 1'
#
loop_
_entity.id
_entity.type
_entity.pdbx_description
1 polymer ?
#
loop_
_entity_poly.entity_id
_entity_poly.type
_entity_poly.pdbx_seq_one_letter_code
_entity_poly.pdbx_strand_id
1 'polypeptide(L)'
;MLLAELDVLLSFADLAASSPTPYTTPEITPSDTSDIILENSRHPCVEAQDWVTFIPNDCKLVRGESWFQIITSPNMGGKSTFIRQVGVNILMAQVGCFVPFDKASISIHDFIFARVGAGDCQ
;
A
#
# COMPACT_ATOMS: atom_id res chain seq x y z
N MET A 1 -2.46 8.40 -27.87
CA MET A 1 -1.80 7.43 -26.98
C MET A 1 -0.69 8.10 -26.19
N LEU A 2 0.35 8.68 -26.82
CA LEU A 2 1.46 9.37 -26.14
C LEU A 2 1.02 10.46 -25.14
N LEU A 3 0.09 11.34 -25.51
CA LEU A 3 -0.42 12.39 -24.63
C LEU A 3 -1.10 11.85 -23.37
N ALA A 4 -1.85 10.75 -23.49
CA ALA A 4 -2.53 10.14 -22.35
C ALA A 4 -1.55 9.44 -21.40
N GLU A 5 -0.53 8.78 -21.95
CA GLU A 5 0.54 8.18 -21.15
C GLU A 5 1.34 9.24 -20.38
N LEU A 6 1.69 10.34 -21.05
CA LEU A 6 2.37 11.46 -20.41
C LEU A 6 1.52 12.07 -19.29
N ASP A 7 0.22 12.25 -19.51
CA ASP A 7 -0.72 12.78 -18.52
C ASP A 7 -0.79 11.90 -17.25
N VAL A 8 -0.86 10.56 -17.44
CA VAL A 8 -0.85 9.60 -16.33
C VAL A 8 0.49 9.64 -15.57
N LEU A 9 1.61 9.62 -16.28
CA LEU A 9 2.94 9.64 -15.65
C LEU A 9 3.20 10.94 -14.87
N LEU A 10 2.78 12.08 -15.42
CA LEU A 10 2.85 13.36 -14.72
C LEU A 10 1.95 13.38 -13.49
N SER A 11 0.74 12.82 -13.57
CA SER A 11 -0.17 12.71 -12.44
C SER A 11 0.42 11.86 -11.30
N PHE A 12 1.11 10.76 -11.62
CA PHE A 12 1.81 9.95 -10.62
C PHE A 12 2.98 10.70 -9.98
N ALA A 13 3.76 11.42 -10.77
CA ALA A 13 4.87 12.23 -10.26
C ALA A 13 4.39 13.39 -9.37
N ASP A 14 3.31 14.06 -9.77
CA ASP A 14 2.69 15.15 -9.00
C ASP A 14 2.20 14.65 -7.64
N LEU A 15 1.40 13.57 -7.62
CA LEU A 15 0.92 12.95 -6.38
C LEU A 15 2.07 12.59 -5.44
N ALA A 16 3.15 12.01 -5.98
CA ALA A 16 4.30 11.60 -5.19
C ALA A 16 5.04 12.78 -4.56
N ALA A 17 5.11 13.92 -5.27
CA ALA A 17 5.81 15.11 -4.83
C ALA A 17 4.96 16.05 -3.94
N SER A 18 3.65 16.09 -4.16
CA SER A 18 2.72 16.99 -3.47
C SER A 18 2.17 16.43 -2.16
N SER A 19 2.36 15.14 -1.91
CA SER A 19 1.92 14.48 -0.68
C SER A 19 2.69 15.01 0.55
N PRO A 20 2.07 15.04 1.75
CA PRO A 20 2.71 15.57 2.97
C PRO A 20 4.07 14.94 3.28
N THR A 21 4.17 13.62 3.06
CA THR A 21 5.42 12.89 2.99
C THR A 21 5.58 12.35 1.58
N PRO A 22 6.69 12.62 0.88
CA PRO A 22 6.89 12.14 -0.48
C PRO A 22 6.74 10.63 -0.60
N TYR A 23 6.13 10.18 -1.70
CA TYR A 23 5.99 8.75 -1.97
C TYR A 23 7.28 8.19 -2.55
N THR A 24 7.55 6.92 -2.29
CA THR A 24 8.82 6.28 -2.61
C THR A 24 8.61 5.21 -3.69
N THR A 25 9.63 4.99 -4.52
CA THR A 25 9.62 3.92 -5.52
C THR A 25 9.72 2.55 -4.83
N PRO A 26 8.84 1.59 -5.15
CA PRO A 26 8.94 0.22 -4.63
C PRO A 26 10.07 -0.55 -5.32
N GLU A 27 10.75 -1.42 -4.57
CA GLU A 27 11.55 -2.50 -5.16
C GLU A 27 10.60 -3.64 -5.57
N ILE A 28 10.54 -3.94 -6.86
CA ILE A 28 9.70 -5.04 -7.38
C ILE A 28 10.55 -6.30 -7.53
N THR A 29 10.17 -7.36 -6.84
CA THR A 29 10.84 -8.66 -6.91
C THR A 29 10.05 -9.66 -7.77
N PRO A 30 10.71 -10.68 -8.35
CA PRO A 30 10.02 -11.71 -9.12
C PRO A 30 8.98 -12.47 -8.29
N SER A 31 7.98 -13.05 -8.96
CA SER A 31 6.82 -13.69 -8.31
C SER A 31 7.16 -14.92 -7.47
N ASP A 32 8.26 -15.61 -7.77
CA ASP A 32 8.72 -16.81 -7.05
C ASP A 32 9.17 -16.51 -5.61
N THR A 33 9.63 -15.29 -5.37
CA THR A 33 9.99 -14.78 -4.02
C THR A 33 8.73 -14.75 -3.14
N SER A 34 7.64 -14.20 -3.66
CA SER A 34 6.32 -14.08 -2.99
C SER A 34 6.35 -13.33 -1.64
N ASP A 35 7.39 -12.54 -1.39
CA ASP A 35 7.54 -11.73 -0.19
C ASP A 35 6.90 -10.35 -0.37
N ILE A 36 6.35 -9.83 0.73
CA ILE A 36 5.87 -8.45 0.86
C ILE A 36 6.52 -7.85 2.11
N ILE A 37 7.35 -6.84 1.92
CA ILE A 37 8.03 -6.11 2.98
C ILE A 37 7.71 -4.63 2.80
N LEU A 38 7.01 -4.03 3.75
CA LEU A 38 6.65 -2.62 3.78
C LEU A 38 7.15 -2.02 5.10
N GLU A 39 7.97 -0.97 5.04
CA GLU A 39 8.48 -0.24 6.22
C GLU A 39 7.86 1.16 6.27
N ASN A 40 7.29 1.52 7.42
CA ASN A 40 6.56 2.77 7.65
C ASN A 40 5.54 3.08 6.54
N SER A 41 4.79 2.05 6.12
CA SER A 41 3.77 2.22 5.10
C SER A 41 2.58 3.02 5.64
N ARG A 42 1.90 3.75 4.76
CA ARG A 42 0.71 4.56 5.09
C ARG A 42 -0.44 4.21 4.14
N HIS A 43 -1.69 4.51 4.53
CA HIS A 43 -2.85 4.29 3.66
C HIS A 43 -3.09 5.54 2.81
N PRO A 44 -2.92 5.49 1.47
CA PRO A 44 -2.88 6.68 0.61
C PRO A 44 -4.12 7.56 0.75
N CYS A 45 -5.32 6.97 0.76
CA CYS A 45 -6.57 7.75 0.88
C CYS A 45 -6.88 8.25 2.30
N VAL A 46 -6.32 7.64 3.35
CA VAL A 46 -6.61 8.04 4.73
C VAL A 46 -5.63 9.12 5.18
N GLU A 47 -4.36 9.01 4.80
CA GLU A 47 -3.34 10.05 5.04
C GLU A 47 -3.66 11.36 4.32
N ALA A 48 -4.33 11.30 3.16
CA ALA A 48 -4.74 12.49 2.41
C ALA A 48 -5.89 13.28 3.06
N GLN A 49 -6.47 12.83 4.18
CA GLN A 49 -7.54 13.55 4.86
C GLN A 49 -6.96 14.61 5.81
N ASP A 50 -7.36 15.87 5.64
CA ASP A 50 -6.81 17.02 6.38
C ASP A 50 -6.88 16.90 7.91
N TRP A 51 -7.88 16.17 8.43
CA TRP A 51 -8.09 16.01 9.88
C TRP A 51 -7.49 14.72 10.45
N VAL A 52 -6.76 13.93 9.66
CA VAL A 52 -6.19 12.65 10.10
C VAL A 52 -4.67 12.72 10.17
N THR A 53 -4.11 12.54 11.36
CA THR A 53 -2.70 12.15 11.50
C THR A 53 -2.60 10.63 11.36
N PHE A 54 -2.09 10.15 10.22
CA PHE A 54 -1.90 8.72 10.00
C PHE A 54 -0.62 8.22 10.68
N ILE A 55 -0.72 7.16 11.48
CA ILE A 55 0.45 6.49 12.07
C ILE A 55 0.90 5.38 11.10
N PRO A 56 2.14 5.44 10.57
CA PRO A 56 2.66 4.42 9.66
C PRO A 56 2.75 3.03 10.31
N ASN A 57 2.65 1.99 9.48
CA ASN A 57 2.73 0.60 9.92
C ASN A 57 3.73 -0.20 9.08
N ASP A 58 4.47 -1.08 9.73
CA ASP A 58 5.29 -2.09 9.06
C ASP A 58 4.43 -3.32 8.70
N CYS A 59 4.76 -3.96 7.59
CA CYS A 59 4.20 -5.25 7.21
C CYS A 59 5.29 -6.15 6.64
N LYS A 60 5.44 -7.36 7.17
CA LYS A 60 6.36 -8.39 6.67
C LYS A 60 5.61 -9.69 6.49
N LEU A 61 5.46 -10.11 5.23
CA LEU A 61 4.93 -11.40 4.83
C LEU A 61 6.03 -12.10 4.03
N VAL A 62 6.73 -13.03 4.67
CA VAL A 62 7.88 -13.72 4.08
C VAL A 62 7.54 -15.19 3.85
N ARG A 63 7.70 -15.67 2.61
CA ARG A 63 7.42 -17.04 2.21
C ARG A 63 8.28 -18.02 3.02
N GLY A 64 7.64 -19.01 3.64
CA GLY A 64 8.34 -20.01 4.46
C GLY A 64 8.68 -19.55 5.88
N GLU A 65 8.47 -18.28 6.23
CA GLU A 65 8.73 -17.74 7.58
C GLU A 65 7.48 -17.15 8.23
N SER A 66 6.91 -16.09 7.64
CA SER A 66 5.87 -15.25 8.26
C SER A 66 4.78 -14.83 7.26
N TRP A 67 4.45 -15.69 6.31
CA TRP A 67 3.52 -15.43 5.20
C TRP A 67 2.04 -15.32 5.61
N PHE A 68 1.68 -15.61 6.86
CA PHE A 68 0.32 -15.51 7.37
C PHE A 68 0.29 -14.78 8.71
N GLN A 69 -0.49 -13.70 8.79
CA GLN A 69 -0.61 -12.87 9.99
C GLN A 69 -2.01 -12.96 10.61
N ILE A 70 -2.05 -13.17 11.93
CA ILE A 70 -3.27 -13.06 12.73
C ILE A 70 -3.23 -11.73 13.45
N ILE A 71 -4.18 -10.84 13.12
CA ILE A 71 -4.23 -9.48 13.66
C ILE A 71 -5.39 -9.39 14.65
N THR A 72 -5.08 -9.07 15.90
CA THR A 72 -6.06 -8.90 16.97
C THR A 72 -5.99 -7.48 17.53
N SER A 73 -7.14 -6.86 17.77
CA SER A 73 -7.27 -5.57 18.46
C SER A 73 -8.74 -5.25 18.75
N PRO A 74 -9.06 -4.30 19.64
CA PRO A 74 -10.41 -3.78 19.82
C PRO A 74 -11.02 -3.20 18.55
N ASN A 75 -12.34 -3.13 18.45
CA ASN A 75 -13.01 -2.44 17.34
C ASN A 75 -12.50 -0.99 17.22
N MET A 76 -12.42 -0.48 15.98
CA MET A 76 -11.87 0.84 15.66
C MET A 76 -10.35 1.02 15.91
N GLY A 77 -9.63 -0.03 16.33
CA GLY A 77 -8.17 -0.02 16.46
C GLY A 77 -7.39 -0.15 15.14
N GLY A 78 -7.93 0.31 14.01
CA GLY A 78 -7.21 0.40 12.74
C GLY A 78 -6.96 -0.90 11.95
N LYS A 79 -7.41 -2.08 12.42
CA LYS A 79 -7.15 -3.37 11.73
C LYS A 79 -7.61 -3.40 10.29
N SER A 80 -8.85 -2.95 10.03
CA SER A 80 -9.41 -2.91 8.69
C SER A 80 -8.64 -1.95 7.79
N THR A 81 -8.20 -0.82 8.34
CA THR A 81 -7.35 0.15 7.64
C THR A 81 -6.01 -0.46 7.28
N PHE A 82 -5.37 -1.17 8.20
CA PHE A 82 -4.08 -1.84 7.97
C PHE A 82 -4.16 -2.90 6.86
N ILE A 83 -5.15 -3.80 6.88
CA ILE A 83 -5.24 -4.84 5.84
C ILE A 83 -5.56 -4.25 4.45
N ARG A 84 -6.39 -3.19 4.38
CA ARG A 84 -6.69 -2.50 3.13
C ARG A 84 -5.49 -1.72 2.62
N GLN A 85 -4.75 -1.09 3.52
CA GLN A 85 -3.51 -0.39 3.25
C GLN A 85 -2.46 -1.29 2.58
N VAL A 86 -2.22 -2.48 3.12
CA VAL A 86 -1.28 -3.43 2.52
C VAL A 86 -1.70 -3.77 1.09
N GLY A 87 -2.97 -4.10 0.88
CA GLY A 87 -3.50 -4.43 -0.45
C GLY A 87 -3.40 -3.29 -1.46
N VAL A 88 -3.78 -2.06 -1.08
CA VAL A 88 -3.72 -0.92 -2.01
C VAL A 88 -2.28 -0.54 -2.35
N ASN A 89 -1.34 -0.67 -1.40
CA ASN A 89 0.07 -0.37 -1.65
C ASN A 89 0.70 -1.38 -2.64
N ILE A 90 0.34 -2.67 -2.56
CA ILE A 90 0.76 -3.69 -3.53
C ILE A 90 0.20 -3.36 -4.92
N LEU A 91 -1.08 -3.00 -5.01
CA LEU A 91 -1.71 -2.63 -6.28
C LEU A 91 -1.04 -1.41 -6.91
N MET A 92 -0.82 -0.34 -6.13
CA MET A 92 -0.17 0.87 -6.62
C MET A 92 1.25 0.60 -7.13
N ALA A 93 2.00 -0.26 -6.43
CA ALA A 93 3.32 -0.67 -6.86
C ALA A 93 3.30 -1.39 -8.22
N GLN A 94 2.36 -2.32 -8.42
CA GLN A 94 2.19 -3.04 -9.69
C GLN A 94 1.59 -2.19 -10.82
N VAL A 95 0.89 -1.09 -10.51
CA VAL A 95 0.49 -0.06 -11.49
C VAL A 95 1.70 0.74 -12.00
N GLY A 96 2.82 0.72 -11.27
CA GLY A 96 4.02 1.47 -11.61
C GLY A 96 4.02 2.91 -11.07
N CYS A 97 3.29 3.16 -9.98
CA CYS A 97 3.29 4.45 -9.29
C CYS A 97 4.20 4.40 -8.04
N PHE A 98 4.58 5.58 -7.54
CA PHE A 98 5.17 5.73 -6.21
C PHE A 98 4.12 5.41 -5.13
N VAL A 99 4.58 4.95 -3.96
CA VAL A 99 3.70 4.44 -2.91
C VAL A 99 4.13 4.99 -1.53
N PRO A 100 3.20 5.21 -0.58
CA PRO A 100 3.52 5.86 0.69
C PRO A 100 4.17 4.89 1.70
N PHE A 101 5.47 4.70 1.60
CA PHE A 101 6.32 4.01 2.58
C PHE A 101 7.71 4.63 2.61
N ASP A 102 8.52 4.26 3.60
CA ASP A 102 9.93 4.66 3.64
C ASP A 102 10.79 3.71 2.78
N LYS A 103 10.49 2.41 2.88
CA LYS A 103 11.11 1.37 2.05
C LYS A 103 10.12 0.24 1.84
N ALA A 104 10.11 -0.33 0.63
CA ALA A 104 9.33 -1.53 0.36
C ALA A 104 10.00 -2.43 -0.67
N SER A 105 9.82 -3.74 -0.47
CA SER A 105 10.09 -4.80 -1.43
C SER A 105 8.81 -5.60 -1.63
N ILE A 106 8.30 -5.63 -2.86
CA ILE A 106 7.01 -6.22 -3.19
C ILE A 106 7.21 -7.19 -4.34
N SER A 107 6.92 -8.47 -4.10
CA SER A 107 6.90 -9.46 -5.16
C SER A 107 5.69 -9.26 -6.07
N ILE A 108 5.82 -9.58 -7.34
CA ILE A 108 4.69 -9.55 -8.28
C ILE A 108 3.66 -10.60 -7.84
N HIS A 109 2.42 -10.16 -7.64
CA HIS A 109 1.26 -11.00 -7.33
C HIS A 109 0.22 -10.97 -8.45
N ASP A 110 -0.36 -12.13 -8.74
CA ASP A 110 -1.38 -12.27 -9.80
C ASP A 110 -2.74 -11.68 -9.38
N PHE A 111 -3.10 -11.83 -8.09
CA PHE A 111 -4.42 -11.47 -7.57
C PHE A 111 -4.34 -10.98 -6.12
N ILE A 112 -5.20 -10.02 -5.79
CA ILE A 112 -5.46 -9.59 -4.42
C ILE A 112 -6.87 -10.06 -4.04
N PHE A 113 -6.95 -11.10 -3.21
CA PHE A 113 -8.23 -11.61 -2.70
C PHE A 113 -8.59 -10.93 -1.40
N ALA A 114 -9.83 -10.46 -1.30
CA ALA A 114 -10.31 -9.77 -0.12
C ALA A 114 -11.67 -10.34 0.32
N ARG A 115 -11.76 -10.73 1.60
CA ARG A 115 -13.03 -10.95 2.28
C ARG A 115 -13.14 -9.96 3.43
N VAL A 116 -13.52 -8.74 3.09
CA VAL A 116 -13.76 -7.66 4.05
C VAL A 116 -15.27 -7.56 4.28
N GLY A 117 -15.71 -7.38 5.52
CA GLY A 117 -17.12 -7.28 5.87
C GLY A 117 -17.83 -6.11 5.16
N ALA A 118 -19.13 -6.25 4.94
CA ALA A 118 -19.98 -5.19 4.39
C ALA A 118 -20.52 -4.32 5.53
N GLY A 119 -20.08 -3.06 5.60
CA GLY A 119 -20.67 -2.07 6.49
C GLY A 119 -19.68 -1.10 7.15
N ASP A 120 -18.91 -0.34 6.36
CA ASP A 120 -18.24 0.86 6.86
C ASP A 120 -18.66 2.07 5.99
N CYS A 121 -19.97 2.31 5.95
CA CYS A 121 -20.54 3.62 5.62
C CYS A 121 -21.31 4.08 6.87
N GLN A 122 -20.61 4.63 7.85
CA GLN A 122 -21.23 5.42 8.91
C GLN A 122 -20.27 6.51 9.37
#